data_AF-A0AAV2RRL4-F1
#
_entry.id   AF-A0AAV2RRL4-F1
#
_cell.length_a   1.000
_cell.length_b   1.000
_cell.length_c   1.000
_cell.angle_alpha   90.00
_cell.angle_beta   90.00
_cell.angle_gamma   90.00
#
_symmetry.space_group_name_H-M   'P 1'
#
loop_
_entity.id
_entity.type
_entity.pdbx_description
1 polymer ?
#
loop_
_entity_poly.entity_id
_entity_poly.type
_entity_poly.pdbx_seq_one_letter_code
_entity_poly.pdbx_strand_id
1 'polypeptide(L)'
;EEEKTRLKKELWEKHYNDYGRGVTMYRTVETAHLVLQGLPDSIRPEIWMIFSGAINEAATHPGYYEQAVISGLNHGGPANEEIERDLHRSLPEHPAFQSEMGISALRRVLCAYAHRNPAI
;
A
#
# COMPACT_ATOMS: atom_id res chain seq x y z
N GLU A 1 10.04 -14.60 18.97
CA GLU A 1 9.55 -13.83 17.81
C GLU A 1 10.10 -12.41 17.79
N GLU A 2 10.04 -11.71 18.92
CA GLU A 2 10.60 -10.36 19.12
C GLU A 2 12.09 -10.24 18.77
N GLU A 3 12.92 -11.21 19.17
CA GLU A 3 14.35 -11.20 18.85
C GLU A 3 14.62 -11.23 17.34
N LYS A 4 13.86 -12.04 16.59
CA LYS A 4 13.98 -12.08 15.12
C LYS A 4 13.58 -10.73 14.51
N THR A 5 12.52 -10.11 15.02
CA THR A 5 12.09 -8.78 14.58
C THR A 5 13.14 -7.72 14.89
N ARG A 6 13.77 -7.78 16.06
CA ARG A 6 14.87 -6.89 16.45
C ARG A 6 16.07 -7.02 15.50
N LEU A 7 16.52 -8.25 15.25
CA LEU A 7 17.64 -8.52 14.33
C LEU A 7 17.35 -8.01 12.91
N LYS A 8 16.12 -8.19 12.41
CA LYS A 8 15.71 -7.63 11.11
C LYS A 8 15.78 -6.11 11.09
N LYS A 9 15.33 -5.43 12.15
CA LYS A 9 15.44 -3.97 12.26
C LYS A 9 16.90 -3.52 12.24
N GLU A 10 17.77 -4.17 13.01
CA GLU A 10 19.21 -3.86 13.05
C GLU A 10 19.88 -4.02 11.66
N LEU A 11 19.52 -5.06 10.91
CA LEU A 11 20.00 -5.25 9.54
C LEU A 11 19.54 -4.13 8.59
N TRP A 12 18.28 -3.71 8.69
CA TRP A 12 17.75 -2.60 7.89
C TRP A 12 18.35 -1.25 8.28
N GLU A 13 18.58 -0.99 9.57
CA GLU A 13 19.27 0.23 10.02
C GLU A 13 20.71 0.28 9.52
N LYS A 14 21.42 -0.85 9.55
CA LYS A 14 22.75 -0.95 8.95
C LYS A 14 22.70 -0.64 7.45
N HIS A 15 21.75 -1.23 6.73
CA HIS A 15 21.56 -0.97 5.31
C HIS A 15 21.32 0.51 5.03
N TYR A 16 20.49 1.19 5.84
CA TYR A 16 20.24 2.62 5.67
C TYR A 16 21.47 3.49 5.91
N ASN A 17 22.33 3.12 6.88
CA ASN A 17 23.57 3.84 7.14
C ASN A 17 24.57 3.70 5.97
N ASP A 18 24.63 2.51 5.36
CA ASP A 18 25.58 2.22 4.29
C ASP A 18 25.09 2.73 2.92
N TYR A 19 23.79 2.66 2.65
CA TYR A 19 23.19 2.85 1.31
C TYR A 19 22.13 3.96 1.26
N GLY A 20 21.96 4.72 2.34
CA GLY A 20 20.98 5.80 2.44
C GLY A 20 19.55 5.29 2.69
N ARG A 21 18.61 6.23 2.80
CA ARG A 21 17.19 5.96 3.09
C ARG A 21 16.28 6.73 2.13
N GLY A 22 15.05 6.27 1.99
CA GLY A 22 14.02 6.94 1.20
C GLY A 22 14.20 6.74 -0.29
N VAL A 23 13.73 7.71 -1.08
CA VAL A 23 13.76 7.64 -2.56
C VAL A 23 15.17 7.64 -3.14
N THR A 24 16.17 8.12 -2.39
CA THR A 24 17.58 8.16 -2.79
C THR A 24 18.39 6.94 -2.34
N MET A 25 17.75 5.95 -1.70
CA MET A 25 18.43 4.73 -1.25
C MET A 25 18.99 3.95 -2.45
N TYR A 26 20.27 3.55 -2.37
CA TYR A 26 20.87 2.68 -3.38
C TYR A 26 20.24 1.30 -3.33
N ARG A 27 19.84 0.80 -4.50
CA ARG A 27 19.26 -0.54 -4.65
C ARG A 27 20.37 -1.49 -5.08
N THR A 28 20.75 -2.39 -4.18
CA THR A 28 21.81 -3.36 -4.42
C THR A 28 21.26 -4.78 -4.35
N VAL A 29 22.11 -5.77 -4.66
CA VAL A 29 21.78 -7.18 -4.49
C VAL A 29 21.46 -7.49 -3.03
N GLU A 30 22.15 -6.85 -2.08
CA GLU A 30 21.92 -6.96 -0.64
C GLU A 30 20.55 -6.41 -0.23
N THR A 31 20.10 -5.30 -0.85
CA THR A 31 18.74 -4.78 -0.63
C THR A 31 17.69 -5.83 -0.97
N ALA A 32 17.83 -6.52 -2.10
CA ALA A 32 16.90 -7.58 -2.52
C ALA A 32 16.90 -8.76 -1.53
N HIS A 33 18.06 -9.17 -1.03
CA HIS A 33 18.16 -10.22 -0.01
C HIS A 33 17.44 -9.82 1.30
N LEU A 34 17.56 -8.58 1.75
CA LEU A 34 16.86 -8.08 2.94
C LEU A 34 15.34 -8.12 2.77
N VAL A 35 14.82 -7.79 1.58
CA VAL A 35 13.39 -7.89 1.26
C VAL A 35 12.91 -9.35 1.31
N LEU A 36 13.68 -10.27 0.72
CA LEU A 36 13.34 -11.71 0.68
C LEU A 36 13.37 -12.35 2.08
N GLN A 37 14.19 -11.85 2.99
CA GLN A 37 14.18 -12.25 4.40
C GLN A 37 12.97 -11.71 5.17
N GLY A 38 12.17 -10.84 4.55
CA GLY A 38 10.94 -10.27 5.06
C GLY A 38 11.16 -8.97 5.83
N LEU A 39 10.24 -8.03 5.61
CA LEU A 39 10.29 -6.69 6.19
C LEU A 39 9.68 -6.66 7.61
N PRO A 40 10.32 -5.97 8.57
CA PRO A 40 9.67 -5.54 9.80
C PRO A 40 8.40 -4.73 9.50
N ASP A 41 7.34 -4.98 10.27
CA ASP A 41 6.02 -4.33 10.10
C ASP A 41 6.12 -2.80 10.07
N SER A 42 6.98 -2.22 10.93
CA SER A 42 7.15 -0.78 11.05
C SER A 42 7.72 -0.10 9.80
N ILE A 43 8.44 -0.82 8.93
CA ILE A 43 9.06 -0.25 7.73
C ILE A 43 8.35 -0.64 6.43
N ARG A 44 7.43 -1.61 6.47
CA ARG A 44 6.68 -2.07 5.29
C ARG A 44 6.03 -0.93 4.50
N PRO A 45 5.30 0.03 5.13
CA PRO A 45 4.63 1.08 4.38
C PRO A 45 5.60 1.93 3.55
N GLU A 46 6.74 2.31 4.13
CA GLU A 46 7.77 3.11 3.46
C GLU A 46 8.42 2.33 2.32
N ILE A 47 8.89 1.11 2.59
CA ILE A 47 9.60 0.30 1.59
C ILE A 47 8.70 -0.09 0.41
N TRP A 48 7.44 -0.47 0.67
CA TRP A 48 6.49 -0.78 -0.39
C TRP A 48 6.21 0.43 -1.28
N MET A 49 6.06 1.62 -0.71
CA MET A 49 5.86 2.85 -1.47
C MET A 49 7.09 3.21 -2.32
N ILE A 50 8.29 3.03 -1.80
CA ILE A 50 9.55 3.32 -2.53
C ILE A 50 9.77 2.33 -3.68
N PHE A 51 9.62 1.02 -3.43
CA PHE A 51 9.96 0.00 -4.43
C PHE A 51 8.90 -0.19 -5.51
N SER A 52 7.62 0.03 -5.20
CA SER A 52 6.57 0.08 -6.22
C SER A 52 6.64 1.33 -7.10
N GLY A 53 7.33 2.38 -6.64
CA GLY A 53 7.30 3.70 -7.27
C GLY A 53 6.05 4.53 -6.94
N ALA A 54 5.12 4.00 -6.14
CA ALA A 54 3.89 4.69 -5.76
C ALA A 54 4.15 6.01 -5.02
N ILE A 55 5.29 6.14 -4.31
CA ILE A 55 5.69 7.41 -3.69
C ILE A 55 5.92 8.52 -4.73
N ASN A 56 6.48 8.18 -5.89
CA ASN A 56 6.72 9.13 -6.96
C ASN A 56 5.39 9.50 -7.63
N GLU A 57 4.56 8.51 -7.98
CA GLU A 57 3.24 8.73 -8.56
C GLU A 57 2.36 9.63 -7.69
N ALA A 58 2.37 9.41 -6.37
CA ALA A 58 1.64 10.25 -5.43
C ALA A 58 2.19 11.69 -5.38
N ALA A 59 3.52 11.85 -5.42
CA ALA A 59 4.16 13.16 -5.37
C ALA A 59 3.96 13.98 -6.66
N THR A 60 3.92 13.33 -7.82
CA THR A 60 3.75 14.00 -9.13
C THR A 60 2.30 14.31 -9.46
N HIS A 61 1.34 13.72 -8.74
CA HIS A 61 -0.10 13.90 -8.98
C HIS A 61 -0.86 14.35 -7.72
N PRO A 62 -0.53 15.52 -7.15
CA PRO A 62 -1.21 16.02 -5.96
C PRO A 62 -2.71 16.21 -6.22
N GLY A 63 -3.55 15.74 -5.29
CA GLY A 63 -5.01 15.85 -5.39
C GLY A 63 -5.68 14.82 -6.33
N TYR A 64 -4.90 14.00 -7.03
CA TYR A 64 -5.43 13.06 -8.01
C TYR A 64 -6.28 11.96 -7.37
N TYR A 65 -5.83 11.41 -6.24
CA TYR A 65 -6.57 10.36 -5.54
C TYR A 65 -7.93 10.87 -5.07
N GLU A 66 -7.99 12.08 -4.53
CA GLU A 66 -9.23 12.71 -4.07
C GLU A 66 -10.23 12.89 -5.22
N GLN A 67 -9.75 13.35 -6.38
CA GLN A 67 -10.58 13.48 -7.59
C GLN A 67 -11.05 12.11 -8.12
N ALA A 68 -10.17 11.10 -8.11
CA ALA A 68 -10.51 9.75 -8.53
C ALA A 68 -11.53 9.10 -7.59
N VAL A 69 -11.46 9.35 -6.28
CA VAL A 69 -12.45 8.90 -5.30
C VAL A 69 -13.81 9.55 -5.57
N ILE A 70 -13.87 10.87 -5.74
CA ILE A 70 -15.11 11.58 -6.06
C ILE A 70 -15.72 11.01 -7.34
N SER A 71 -14.90 10.84 -8.37
CA SER A 71 -15.36 10.32 -9.66
C SER A 71 -15.81 8.87 -9.54
N GLY A 72 -15.04 7.98 -8.92
CA GLY A 72 -15.38 6.57 -8.78
C GLY A 72 -16.58 6.30 -7.89
N LEU A 73 -16.87 7.15 -6.90
CA LEU A 73 -18.09 7.04 -6.09
C LEU A 73 -19.34 7.58 -6.82
N ASN A 74 -19.19 8.60 -7.66
CA ASN A 74 -20.31 9.21 -8.39
C ASN A 74 -20.65 8.46 -9.69
N HIS A 75 -19.67 7.82 -10.32
CA HIS A 75 -19.86 7.04 -11.54
C HIS A 75 -20.08 5.58 -11.13
N GLY A 76 -21.35 5.20 -10.97
CA GLY A 76 -21.73 3.80 -10.79
C GLY A 76 -21.39 2.97 -12.03
N GLY A 77 -21.57 1.66 -11.91
CA GLY A 77 -21.34 0.72 -13.00
C GLY A 77 -21.21 -0.71 -12.49
N PRO A 78 -21.08 -1.68 -13.40
CA PRO A 78 -20.99 -3.10 -13.02
C PRO A 78 -19.87 -3.38 -12.00
N ALA A 79 -18.70 -2.74 -12.17
CA ALA A 79 -17.59 -2.90 -11.24
C ALA A 79 -17.91 -2.41 -9.82
N ASN A 80 -18.61 -1.27 -9.68
CA ASN A 80 -19.02 -0.75 -8.37
C ASN A 80 -20.03 -1.67 -7.68
N GLU A 81 -20.96 -2.26 -8.42
CA GLU A 81 -21.92 -3.22 -7.88
C GLU A 81 -21.22 -4.49 -7.38
N GLU A 82 -20.25 -5.01 -8.14
CA GLU A 82 -19.40 -6.13 -7.70
C GLU A 82 -18.61 -5.76 -6.44
N ILE A 83 -18.00 -4.57 -6.40
CA ILE A 83 -17.26 -4.08 -5.23
C ILE A 83 -18.17 -4.10 -4.00
N GLU A 84 -19.37 -3.52 -4.05
CA GLU A 84 -20.28 -3.49 -2.89
C GLU A 84 -20.65 -4.88 -2.37
N ARG A 85 -20.86 -5.86 -3.27
CA ARG A 85 -21.13 -7.24 -2.87
C ARG A 85 -19.93 -7.91 -2.20
N ASP A 86 -18.73 -7.50 -2.57
CA ASP A 86 -17.48 -8.13 -2.15
C ASP A 86 -16.87 -7.49 -0.90
N LEU A 87 -17.20 -6.23 -0.62
CA LEU A 87 -16.64 -5.46 0.50
C LEU A 87 -16.80 -6.19 1.84
N HIS A 88 -17.99 -6.72 2.13
CA HIS A 88 -18.29 -7.32 3.43
C HIS A 88 -17.79 -8.76 3.59
N ARG A 89 -17.42 -9.42 2.50
CA ARG A 89 -16.81 -10.76 2.51
C ARG A 89 -15.28 -10.73 2.39
N SER A 90 -14.69 -9.56 2.17
CA SER A 90 -13.25 -9.38 2.07
C SER A 90 -12.64 -9.19 3.46
N LEU A 91 -11.81 -10.15 3.89
CA LEU A 91 -11.11 -10.13 5.18
C LEU A 91 -12.04 -9.94 6.40
N PRO A 92 -13.11 -10.74 6.55
CA PRO A 92 -14.15 -10.53 7.58
C PRO A 92 -13.59 -10.61 9.01
N GLU A 93 -12.53 -11.40 9.21
CA GLU A 93 -11.90 -11.60 10.52
C GLU A 93 -10.84 -10.53 10.85
N HIS A 94 -10.48 -9.66 9.91
CA HIS A 94 -9.40 -8.70 10.13
C HIS A 94 -9.94 -7.44 10.84
N PRO A 95 -9.37 -7.04 12.00
CA PRO A 95 -9.92 -5.95 12.82
C PRO A 95 -10.12 -4.62 12.07
N ALA A 96 -9.25 -4.30 11.13
CA ALA A 96 -9.37 -3.08 10.33
C ALA A 96 -10.66 -3.02 9.49
N PHE A 97 -11.26 -4.15 9.12
CA PHE A 97 -12.45 -4.22 8.26
C PHE A 97 -13.73 -4.58 9.02
N GLN A 98 -13.66 -4.68 10.36
CA GLN A 98 -14.83 -4.91 11.22
C GLN A 98 -15.54 -3.60 11.62
N SER A 99 -15.15 -2.47 11.02
CA SER A 99 -15.76 -1.16 11.24
C SER A 99 -16.19 -0.52 9.93
N GLU A 100 -17.21 0.33 9.98
CA GLU A 100 -17.68 1.09 8.82
C GLU A 100 -16.58 1.97 8.23
N MET A 101 -15.71 2.54 9.08
CA MET A 101 -14.57 3.33 8.64
C MET A 101 -13.63 2.53 7.73
N GLY A 102 -13.31 1.29 8.10
CA GLY A 102 -12.44 0.41 7.31
C GLY A 102 -13.06 -0.05 6.00
N ILE A 103 -14.32 -0.47 6.05
CA ILE A 103 -15.08 -0.85 4.84
C ILE A 103 -15.22 0.34 3.89
N SER A 104 -15.51 1.53 4.44
CA SER A 104 -15.57 2.77 3.66
C SER A 104 -14.22 3.15 3.05
N ALA A 105 -13.11 2.92 3.76
CA ALA A 105 -11.77 3.11 3.20
C ALA A 105 -11.49 2.15 2.04
N LEU A 106 -11.83 0.86 2.18
CA LEU A 106 -11.68 -0.13 1.12
C LEU A 106 -12.51 0.23 -0.12
N ARG A 107 -13.78 0.62 0.09
CA ARG A 107 -14.67 1.12 -0.97
C ARG A 107 -14.05 2.26 -1.77
N ARG A 108 -13.53 3.30 -1.09
CA ARG A 108 -12.93 4.46 -1.76
C ARG A 108 -11.77 4.06 -2.66
N VAL A 109 -10.89 3.18 -2.18
CA VAL A 109 -9.73 2.72 -2.95
C VAL A 109 -10.15 1.91 -4.17
N LEU A 110 -11.06 0.94 -4.00
CA LEU A 110 -11.51 0.06 -5.09
C LEU A 110 -12.28 0.83 -6.17
N CYS A 111 -13.23 1.69 -5.77
CA CYS A 111 -13.99 2.49 -6.71
C CYS A 111 -13.11 3.50 -7.48
N ALA A 112 -12.16 4.15 -6.79
CA ALA A 112 -11.19 5.03 -7.45
C ALA A 112 -10.31 4.27 -8.45
N TYR A 113 -9.88 3.06 -8.10
CA TYR A 113 -9.05 2.24 -8.98
C TYR A 113 -9.80 1.73 -10.21
N ALA A 114 -11.04 1.27 -10.03
CA ALA A 114 -11.92 0.85 -11.13
C ALA A 114 -12.21 2.01 -12.09
N HIS A 115 -12.46 3.21 -11.55
CA HIS A 115 -12.66 4.40 -12.37
C HIS A 115 -11.39 4.78 -13.17
N ARG A 116 -10.21 4.70 -12.54
CA ARG A 116 -8.94 4.98 -13.20
C ARG A 116 -8.62 3.98 -14.33
N ASN A 117 -9.00 2.71 -14.15
CA ASN A 117 -8.61 1.63 -15.04
C ASN A 117 -9.85 0.86 -15.56
N PRO A 118 -10.70 1.48 -16.39
CA PRO A 118 -12.00 0.89 -16.78
C PRO A 118 -11.90 -0.37 -17.66
N ALA A 119 -10.69 -0.72 -18.12
CA ALA A 119 -10.44 -1.91 -18.94
C ALA A 119 -10.03 -3.15 -18.12
N ILE A 120 -9.84 -3.00 -16.81
CA ILE A 120 -9.54 -4.08 -15.86
C ILE A 120 -10.84 -4.48 -15.17
#